data_AF-F4S9G8-F1
#
_entry.id   AF-F4S9G8-F1
#
_cell.length_a   1.000
_cell.length_b   1.000
_cell.length_c   1.000
_cell.angle_alpha   90.00
_cell.angle_beta   90.00
_cell.angle_gamma   90.00
#
_symmetry.space_group_name_H-M   'P 1'
#
loop_
_entity.id
_entity.type
_entity.pdbx_description
1 polymer ?
#
loop_
_entity_poly.entity_id
_entity_poly.type
_entity_poly.pdbx_seq_one_letter_code
_entity_poly.pdbx_strand_id
1 'polypeptide(L)'
;MFCTQTNPIFFLALVFLLAGNLGSHIFADAIECNRVWELPSSANQNQNKCGTIDSDNIKHTYLCKVCKRGDGKSPSASGCIGPHPLTTNGSLDCDAGTDTNADSSPGRPYFCFKGNPAARDVYRCTARHLNQQCDQCTPQN
;
A
#
# COMPACT_ATOMS: atom_id res chain seq x y z
N MET A 1 8.50 -48.45 -34.01
CA MET A 1 7.67 -47.38 -33.41
C MET A 1 8.13 -47.22 -31.97
N PHE A 2 9.11 -46.35 -31.72
CA PHE A 2 9.70 -46.17 -30.39
C PHE A 2 8.96 -45.06 -29.66
N CYS A 3 8.18 -45.40 -28.63
CA CYS A 3 7.71 -44.41 -27.66
C CYS A 3 8.88 -44.09 -26.73
N THR A 4 9.50 -42.92 -26.92
CA THR A 4 10.37 -42.33 -25.90
C THR A 4 9.52 -42.03 -24.67
N GLN A 5 9.71 -42.82 -23.63
CA GLN A 5 9.09 -42.61 -22.32
C GLN A 5 9.75 -41.38 -21.68
N THR A 6 9.18 -40.19 -21.93
CA THR A 6 9.69 -38.94 -21.38
C THR A 6 9.55 -38.97 -19.86
N ASN A 7 10.68 -38.89 -19.17
CA ASN A 7 10.78 -39.11 -17.74
C ASN A 7 10.08 -37.97 -16.97
N PRO A 8 8.97 -38.22 -16.24
CA PRO A 8 8.12 -37.17 -15.65
C PRO A 8 8.84 -36.35 -14.56
N ILE A 9 9.96 -36.84 -14.07
CA ILE A 9 10.81 -36.16 -13.07
C ILE A 9 11.39 -34.85 -13.65
N PHE A 10 11.75 -34.82 -14.94
CA PHE A 10 12.28 -33.61 -15.56
C PHE A 10 11.23 -32.50 -15.67
N PHE A 11 9.96 -32.85 -15.92
CA PHE A 11 8.87 -31.88 -15.97
C PHE A 11 8.58 -31.27 -14.60
N LEU A 12 8.62 -32.08 -13.53
CA LEU A 12 8.41 -31.58 -12.17
C LEU A 12 9.52 -30.61 -11.75
N ALA A 13 10.79 -30.94 -12.01
CA ALA A 13 11.90 -30.04 -11.71
C ALA A 13 11.80 -28.70 -12.48
N LEU A 14 11.36 -28.74 -13.74
CA LEU A 14 11.17 -27.54 -14.55
C LEU A 14 10.05 -26.64 -13.98
N VAL A 15 8.95 -27.21 -13.51
CA VAL A 15 7.84 -26.45 -12.88
C VAL A 15 8.30 -25.78 -11.59
N PHE A 16 9.09 -26.45 -10.74
CA PHE A 16 9.65 -25.84 -9.52
C PHE A 16 10.66 -24.74 -9.84
N LEU A 17 11.49 -24.90 -10.88
CA LEU A 17 12.44 -23.88 -11.31
C LEU A 17 11.75 -22.67 -11.96
N LEU A 18 10.68 -22.88 -12.72
CA LEU A 18 9.87 -21.79 -13.29
C LEU A 18 9.06 -21.05 -12.21
N ALA A 19 8.45 -21.77 -11.25
CA ALA A 19 7.77 -21.16 -10.11
C ALA A 19 8.74 -20.40 -9.19
N GLY A 20 9.96 -20.91 -9.02
CA GLY A 20 11.02 -20.26 -8.24
C GLY A 20 11.57 -19.00 -8.90
N ASN A 21 11.83 -19.03 -10.22
CA ASN A 21 12.44 -17.92 -10.96
C ASN A 21 11.44 -16.81 -11.37
N LEU A 22 10.17 -17.14 -11.59
CA LEU A 22 9.13 -16.11 -11.72
C LEU A 22 8.72 -15.53 -10.36
N GLY A 23 8.79 -16.30 -9.28
CA GLY A 23 8.48 -15.83 -7.93
C GLY A 23 9.42 -14.73 -7.43
N SER A 24 10.67 -14.70 -7.89
CA SER A 24 11.70 -13.75 -7.45
C SER A 24 11.62 -12.36 -8.10
N HIS A 25 10.87 -12.18 -9.20
CA HIS A 25 10.71 -10.87 -9.86
C HIS A 25 9.29 -10.27 -9.73
N ILE A 26 8.33 -11.02 -9.18
CA ILE A 26 6.98 -10.51 -8.89
C ILE A 26 6.99 -9.59 -7.66
N PHE A 27 8.04 -9.65 -6.83
CA PHE A 27 8.30 -8.74 -5.72
C PHE A 27 9.46 -7.81 -6.07
N ALA A 28 9.27 -6.95 -7.09
CA ALA A 28 10.08 -5.74 -7.14
C ALA A 28 9.85 -4.96 -5.83
N ASP A 29 10.92 -4.43 -5.22
CA ASP A 29 10.99 -3.77 -3.91
C ASP A 29 10.01 -2.58 -3.76
N ALA A 30 8.71 -2.87 -3.66
CA ALA A 30 7.69 -1.86 -3.48
C ALA A 30 7.75 -1.34 -2.05
N ILE A 31 7.96 -0.03 -1.90
CA ILE A 31 7.98 0.66 -0.61
C ILE A 31 6.57 0.63 -0.03
N GLU A 32 6.45 0.19 1.22
CA GLU A 32 5.20 0.23 1.97
C GLU A 32 5.04 1.55 2.73
N CYS A 33 4.00 2.32 2.39
CA CYS A 33 3.72 3.63 2.98
C CYS A 33 3.07 3.50 4.35
N ASN A 34 3.87 3.15 5.36
CA ASN A 34 3.41 2.89 6.72
C ASN A 34 3.14 4.16 7.57
N ARG A 35 3.44 5.37 7.05
CA ARG A 35 3.21 6.65 7.76
C ARG A 35 2.27 7.60 7.02
N VAL A 36 2.49 7.85 5.73
CA VAL A 36 1.68 8.78 4.91
C VAL A 36 1.53 8.20 3.52
N TRP A 37 0.37 8.36 2.91
CA TRP A 37 0.22 8.21 1.46
C TRP A 37 -0.69 9.30 0.92
N GLU A 38 -0.28 9.95 -0.17
CA GLU A 38 -1.08 10.98 -0.82
C GLU A 38 -1.10 10.77 -2.34
N LEU A 39 -2.25 11.07 -2.95
CA LEU A 39 -2.42 11.10 -4.39
C LEU A 39 -1.55 12.18 -5.06
N PRO A 40 -1.32 12.07 -6.38
CA PRO A 40 -0.72 13.13 -7.17
C PRO A 40 -1.41 14.48 -7.01
N SER A 41 -0.61 15.52 -6.83
CA SER A 41 -1.03 16.92 -6.67
C SER A 41 0.10 17.86 -7.10
N SER A 42 -0.21 19.14 -7.30
CA SER A 42 0.82 20.14 -7.59
C SER A 42 1.86 20.26 -6.47
N ALA A 43 1.47 19.99 -5.21
CA ALA A 43 2.36 20.07 -4.05
C ALA A 43 3.41 18.94 -3.99
N ASN A 44 3.20 17.83 -4.70
CA ASN A 44 4.10 16.68 -4.73
C ASN A 44 4.56 16.35 -6.16
N GLN A 45 4.76 17.39 -6.98
CA GLN A 45 5.26 17.31 -8.36
C GLN A 45 4.41 16.39 -9.26
N ASN A 46 3.09 16.33 -8.99
CA ASN A 46 2.14 15.43 -9.65
C ASN A 46 2.53 13.94 -9.56
N GLN A 47 3.17 13.54 -8.46
CA GLN A 47 3.51 12.14 -8.15
C GLN A 47 2.84 11.69 -6.86
N ASN A 48 2.73 10.38 -6.63
CA ASN A 48 2.25 9.90 -5.35
C ASN A 48 3.30 10.21 -4.28
N LYS A 49 2.87 10.64 -3.10
CA LYS A 49 3.76 10.80 -1.96
C LYS A 49 3.63 9.60 -1.04
N CYS A 50 4.74 9.01 -0.66
CA CYS A 50 4.82 7.91 0.27
C CYS A 50 5.72 8.30 1.44
N GLY A 51 5.16 8.33 2.64
CA GLY A 51 5.92 8.53 3.87
C GLY A 51 6.06 7.20 4.60
N THR A 52 7.28 6.90 5.05
CA THR A 52 7.58 5.75 5.87
C THR A 52 8.21 6.16 7.21
N ILE A 53 8.20 5.26 8.17
CA ILE A 53 8.99 5.30 9.39
C ILE A 53 9.67 3.93 9.55
N ASP A 54 10.97 3.94 9.79
CA ASP A 54 11.75 2.71 10.02
C ASP A 54 11.75 2.30 11.51
N SER A 55 12.48 1.23 11.82
CA SER A 55 12.63 0.71 13.19
C SER A 55 13.30 1.68 14.16
N ASP A 56 14.09 2.62 13.65
CA ASP A 56 14.79 3.64 14.44
C ASP A 56 13.94 4.91 14.61
N ASN A 57 12.66 4.86 14.21
CA ASN A 57 11.73 5.98 14.17
C ASN A 57 12.16 7.12 13.23
N ILE A 58 13.04 6.86 12.27
CA ILE A 58 13.44 7.84 11.27
C ILE A 58 12.36 7.88 10.18
N LYS A 59 11.89 9.10 9.90
CA LYS A 59 10.85 9.35 8.91
C LYS A 59 11.50 9.55 7.55
N HIS A 60 11.04 8.81 6.54
CA HIS A 60 11.45 8.97 5.15
C HIS A 60 10.26 9.43 4.32
N THR A 61 10.52 10.23 3.29
CA THR A 61 9.50 10.64 2.32
C THR A 61 9.99 10.33 0.91
N TYR A 62 9.10 9.83 0.07
CA TYR A 62 9.37 9.47 -1.31
C TYR A 62 8.29 10.06 -2.22
N LEU A 63 8.68 10.42 -3.44
CA LEU A 63 7.77 10.66 -4.55
C LEU A 63 7.83 9.47 -5.51
N CYS A 64 6.69 8.84 -5.75
CA CYS A 64 6.57 7.61 -6.50
C CYS A 64 5.67 7.81 -7.72
N LYS A 65 6.11 7.33 -8.88
CA LYS A 65 5.30 7.38 -10.09
C LYS A 65 4.09 6.48 -10.01
N VAL A 66 4.26 5.30 -9.41
CA VAL A 66 3.23 4.27 -9.33
C VAL A 66 3.05 3.85 -7.88
N CYS A 67 1.79 3.80 -7.45
CA CYS A 67 1.41 3.29 -6.15
C CYS A 67 0.19 2.40 -6.35
N LYS A 68 0.39 1.09 -6.26
CA LYS A 68 -0.68 0.12 -6.39
C LYS A 68 -0.36 -1.07 -5.50
N ARG A 69 -1.29 -1.39 -4.59
CA ARG A 69 -1.24 -2.61 -3.79
C ARG A 69 -1.43 -3.84 -4.69
N GLY A 70 -0.87 -4.98 -4.29
CA GLY A 70 -1.00 -6.23 -5.05
C GLY A 70 -2.46 -6.68 -5.31
N ASP A 71 -3.41 -6.26 -4.48
CA ASP A 71 -4.85 -6.50 -4.66
C ASP A 71 -5.57 -5.41 -5.49
N GLY A 72 -4.83 -4.40 -5.96
CA GLY A 72 -5.34 -3.27 -6.74
C GLY A 72 -6.21 -2.29 -5.94
N LYS A 73 -6.29 -2.41 -4.62
CA LYS A 73 -7.11 -1.53 -3.77
C LYS A 73 -6.31 -0.36 -3.18
N SER A 74 -7.04 0.63 -2.69
CA SER A 74 -6.50 1.74 -1.87
C SER A 74 -6.02 1.23 -0.51
N PRO A 75 -5.23 2.00 0.26
CA PRO A 75 -4.95 1.62 1.65
C PRO A 75 -6.25 1.63 2.46
N SER A 76 -6.26 0.96 3.61
CA SER A 76 -7.45 0.91 4.46
C SER A 76 -7.10 0.99 5.94
N ALA A 77 -8.06 1.43 6.74
CA ALA A 77 -7.95 1.60 8.19
C ALA A 77 -9.18 1.02 8.91
N SER A 78 -9.07 0.73 10.20
CA SER A 78 -10.15 0.11 10.97
C SER A 78 -10.44 0.87 12.27
N GLY A 79 -11.64 0.66 12.81
CA GLY A 79 -12.13 1.40 13.98
C GLY A 79 -12.16 2.89 13.69
N CYS A 80 -12.76 3.28 12.57
CA CYS A 80 -12.81 4.67 12.12
C CYS A 80 -14.04 5.41 12.68
N ILE A 81 -13.89 6.70 12.92
CA ILE A 81 -14.98 7.65 13.21
C ILE A 81 -14.76 8.87 12.32
N GLY A 82 -15.83 9.35 11.68
CA GLY A 82 -15.74 10.51 10.80
C GLY A 82 -17.07 11.24 10.66
N PRO A 83 -17.18 12.15 9.67
CA PRO A 83 -18.33 13.03 9.50
C PRO A 83 -19.62 12.28 9.12
N HIS A 84 -19.49 11.08 8.54
CA HIS A 84 -20.62 10.25 8.16
C HIS A 84 -20.59 8.90 8.91
N PRO A 85 -21.76 8.33 9.22
CA PRO A 85 -21.85 6.99 9.78
C PRO A 85 -21.19 5.98 8.84
N LEU A 86 -20.35 5.11 9.40
CA LEU A 86 -19.77 4.02 8.64
C LEU A 86 -20.82 2.93 8.45
N THR A 87 -20.95 2.44 7.22
CA THR A 87 -21.81 1.31 6.88
C THR A 87 -21.14 -0.02 7.16
N THR A 88 -19.85 -0.02 7.52
CA THR A 88 -19.06 -1.21 7.83
C THR A 88 -18.43 -1.08 9.21
N ASN A 89 -18.44 -2.17 9.98
CA ASN A 89 -17.61 -2.31 11.19
C ASN A 89 -16.20 -2.84 10.85
N GLY A 90 -15.90 -3.00 9.55
CA GLY A 90 -14.65 -3.57 9.04
C GLY A 90 -13.61 -2.50 8.73
N SER A 91 -12.85 -2.73 7.66
CA SER A 91 -11.89 -1.75 7.15
C SER A 91 -12.56 -0.74 6.23
N LEU A 92 -12.19 0.53 6.40
CA LEU A 92 -12.54 1.65 5.52
C LEU A 92 -11.41 1.89 4.53
N ASP A 93 -11.72 1.89 3.24
CA ASP A 93 -10.76 2.21 2.17
C ASP A 93 -10.50 3.71 2.09
N CYS A 94 -9.25 4.13 2.21
CA CYS A 94 -8.79 5.52 2.24
C CYS A 94 -8.29 5.95 0.87
N ASP A 95 -9.20 6.15 -0.08
CA ASP A 95 -8.90 6.42 -1.49
C ASP A 95 -8.31 7.81 -1.78
N ALA A 96 -8.44 8.76 -0.86
CA ALA A 96 -7.90 10.12 -1.01
C ALA A 96 -6.64 10.38 -0.17
N GLY A 97 -6.09 9.35 0.48
CA GLY A 97 -4.84 9.44 1.22
C GLY A 97 -4.90 8.81 2.61
N THR A 98 -3.75 8.72 3.25
CA THR A 98 -3.60 8.37 4.68
C THR A 98 -2.54 9.22 5.35
N ASP A 99 -2.69 9.48 6.64
CA ASP A 99 -1.68 10.12 7.48
C ASP A 99 -1.69 9.50 8.89
N THR A 100 -0.68 9.79 9.70
CA THR A 100 -0.55 9.34 11.08
C THR A 100 -0.10 10.51 11.96
N ASN A 101 -0.97 10.89 12.89
CA ASN A 101 -0.78 11.99 13.83
C ASN A 101 -1.23 11.56 15.23
N ALA A 102 -0.30 10.97 15.97
CA ALA A 102 -0.55 10.51 17.34
C ALA A 102 -0.62 11.66 18.35
N ASP A 103 0.02 12.79 18.07
CA ASP A 103 0.10 13.93 18.98
C ASP A 103 -1.26 14.62 19.15
N SER A 104 -1.99 14.82 18.05
CA SER A 104 -3.29 15.50 18.07
C SER A 104 -4.48 14.58 18.30
N SER A 105 -4.31 13.26 18.15
CA SER A 105 -5.40 12.28 18.24
C SER A 105 -4.89 10.94 18.78
N PRO A 106 -4.44 10.87 20.04
CA PRO A 106 -3.74 9.70 20.59
C PRO A 106 -4.61 8.42 20.60
N GLY A 107 -5.94 8.57 20.78
CA GLY A 107 -6.86 7.42 20.74
C GLY A 107 -7.19 6.93 19.32
N ARG A 108 -6.96 7.75 18.29
CA ARG A 108 -7.22 7.42 16.88
C ARG A 108 -6.21 8.14 15.99
N PRO A 109 -4.94 7.69 16.00
CA PRO A 109 -3.85 8.45 15.40
C PRO A 109 -3.82 8.35 13.88
N TYR A 110 -4.57 7.42 13.27
CA TYR A 110 -4.54 7.18 11.84
C TYR A 110 -5.64 7.95 11.14
N PHE A 111 -5.27 8.76 10.15
CA PHE A 111 -6.19 9.61 9.41
C PHE A 111 -6.41 8.95 8.07
N CYS A 112 -7.66 8.62 7.79
CA CYS A 112 -8.12 8.00 6.55
C CYS A 112 -8.89 9.06 5.77
N PHE A 113 -8.39 9.44 4.60
CA PHE A 113 -9.02 10.44 3.77
C PHE A 113 -9.89 9.76 2.71
N LYS A 114 -11.16 10.18 2.63
CA LYS A 114 -12.11 9.74 1.61
C LYS A 114 -12.35 10.85 0.61
N GLY A 115 -12.26 10.53 -0.69
CA GLY A 115 -12.69 11.45 -1.72
C GLY A 115 -14.21 11.56 -1.72
N ASN A 116 -14.73 12.78 -1.68
CA ASN A 116 -16.12 13.05 -1.99
C ASN A 116 -16.20 14.10 -3.13
N PRO A 117 -17.35 14.28 -3.79
CA PRO A 117 -17.45 15.18 -4.96
C PRO A 117 -17.10 16.65 -4.68
N ALA A 118 -17.12 17.09 -3.41
CA ALA A 118 -16.91 18.48 -3.02
C ALA A 118 -15.57 18.74 -2.30
N ALA A 119 -15.00 17.73 -1.65
CA ALA A 119 -13.88 17.83 -0.72
C ALA A 119 -13.29 16.45 -0.35
N ARG A 120 -12.38 16.43 0.62
CA ARG A 120 -11.89 15.21 1.27
C ARG A 120 -12.49 15.10 2.67
N ASP A 121 -13.15 14.00 2.96
CA ASP A 121 -13.61 13.70 4.32
C ASP A 121 -12.49 13.06 5.11
N VAL A 122 -12.40 13.42 6.40
CA VAL A 122 -11.38 12.90 7.31
C VAL A 122 -12.03 11.95 8.31
N TYR A 123 -11.60 10.70 8.29
CA TYR A 123 -11.95 9.69 9.29
C TYR A 123 -10.74 9.42 10.16
N ARG A 124 -10.92 9.44 11.48
CA ARG A 124 -9.88 9.11 12.45
C ARG A 124 -10.07 7.67 12.92
N CYS A 125 -9.01 6.89 12.85
CA CYS A 125 -9.05 5.44 13.01
C CYS A 125 -8.07 4.97 14.09
N THR A 126 -8.40 3.86 14.75
CA THR A 126 -7.56 3.25 15.80
C THR A 126 -6.38 2.48 15.25
N ALA A 127 -6.52 1.91 14.04
CA ALA A 127 -5.47 1.10 13.42
C ALA A 127 -5.45 1.24 11.90
N ARG A 128 -4.25 1.11 11.32
CA ARG A 128 -4.10 0.76 9.89
C ARG A 128 -4.52 -0.69 9.69
N HIS A 129 -5.14 -0.98 8.56
CA HIS A 129 -5.46 -2.35 8.16
C HIS A 129 -4.50 -2.81 7.06
N LEU A 130 -4.43 -2.07 5.95
CA LEU A 130 -3.53 -2.37 4.83
C LEU A 130 -2.92 -1.07 4.30
N ASN A 131 -1.61 -1.04 4.13
CA ASN A 131 -0.88 0.14 3.65
C ASN A 131 -0.78 0.16 2.12
N GLN A 132 -0.54 1.35 1.57
CA GLN A 132 -0.25 1.48 0.16
C GLN A 132 1.16 0.97 -0.14
N GLN A 133 1.32 0.32 -1.30
CA GLN A 133 2.60 -0.08 -1.85
C GLN A 133 2.93 0.79 -3.06
N CYS A 134 4.18 1.22 -3.16
CA CYS A 134 4.64 2.13 -4.20
C CYS A 134 5.97 1.70 -4.80
N ASP A 135 6.10 1.87 -6.11
CA ASP A 135 7.28 1.56 -6.91
C ASP A 135 7.75 2.80 -7.68
N GLN A 136 8.98 2.72 -8.21
CA GLN A 136 9.60 3.81 -8.96
C GLN A 136 9.65 5.11 -8.15
N CYS A 137 10.14 4.98 -6.91
CA CYS A 137 10.17 6.04 -5.92
C CYS A 137 11.52 6.78 -5.91
N THR A 138 11.47 8.10 -5.75
CA THR A 138 12.63 8.96 -5.52
C THR A 138 12.54 9.52 -4.10
N PRO A 139 13.59 9.39 -3.27
CA PRO A 139 13.62 10.03 -1.95
C PRO A 139 13.41 11.56 -2.05
N GLN A 140 12.77 12.14 -1.05
CA GLN A 140 12.69 13.57 -0.83
C GLN A 140 13.54 13.91 0.39
N ASN A 141 14.49 14.84 0.19
CA ASN A 141 15.32 15.38 1.25
C ASN A 141 14.57 16.47 2.03
#